data_AF-A0A925CWK8-F1
#
_entry.id   AF-A0A925CWK8-F1
#
_cell.length_a   1.000
_cell.length_b   1.000
_cell.length_c   1.000
_cell.angle_alpha   90.00
_cell.angle_beta   90.00
_cell.angle_gamma   90.00
#
_symmetry.space_group_name_H-M   'P 1'
#
loop_
_entity.id
_entity.type
_entity.pdbx_description
1 polymer ?
#
loop_
_entity_poly.entity_id
_entity_poly.type
_entity_poly.pdbx_seq_one_letter_code
_entity_poly.pdbx_strand_id
1 'polypeptide(L)'
;MTKISATFLGFLIFMAMSCREEYLLPVGSNDNFFLVVDGVIDPGTDTTTIKLTRTQDPGSFFFDILEEQAGVFVISRDQTEINIPYVGNGTYTRVGLSLNPNLEYKLSIHTVDGKRYESDFVPVNITPPIDSLTWKQDEDVTIFVNTHDPTNKSHFYRWEFSELWEYHAPYESVWGIDYSAELIYRRDSTNLLNKCWTSQGSKDILLSTSKDLSEDRIAAFPLTIVKRGRDKMGVRYSVLAKQYALTEEGFEYWQLLRKNSKDLGSIFGVQPSTITGNIHCLNNPDEPVIGFVSIATATEKRLFIKNSELQNWGFKWETDCEEVRITHDSVVAYLLKNRHYSPGYYVSELPPTPKPPMALLTTPCVDCRTRGGTTTKPSFW
;
A
#
# COMPACT_ATOMS: atom_id res chain seq x y z
N MET A 1 56.50 26.74 -1.21
CA MET A 1 56.71 26.73 0.26
C MET A 1 55.57 27.50 0.92
N THR A 2 54.52 26.81 1.31
CA THR A 2 53.52 27.33 2.26
C THR A 2 53.64 26.44 3.48
N LYS A 3 54.31 26.96 4.52
CA LYS A 3 54.39 26.27 5.82
C LYS A 3 52.98 26.31 6.42
N ILE A 4 52.22 25.23 6.24
CA ILE A 4 51.01 25.00 7.01
C ILE A 4 51.50 24.87 8.46
N SER A 5 51.23 25.90 9.27
CA SER A 5 51.61 25.94 10.67
C SER A 5 50.99 24.74 11.38
N ALA A 6 51.75 24.06 12.25
CA ALA A 6 51.23 22.96 13.07
C ALA A 6 49.98 23.36 13.88
N THR A 7 49.84 24.66 14.18
CA THR A 7 48.63 25.26 14.79
C THR A 7 47.39 25.16 13.90
N PHE A 8 47.54 25.29 12.58
CA PHE A 8 46.45 25.20 11.61
C PHE A 8 46.00 23.75 11.40
N LEU A 9 46.94 22.80 11.44
CA LEU A 9 46.64 21.37 11.40
C LEU A 9 45.94 20.91 12.70
N GLY A 10 46.35 21.45 13.85
CA GLY A 10 45.70 21.21 15.14
C GLY A 10 44.26 21.74 15.20
N PHE A 11 44.00 22.92 14.63
CA PHE A 11 42.64 23.49 14.57
C PHE A 11 41.69 22.68 13.66
N LEU A 12 42.22 22.12 12.57
CA LEU A 12 41.46 21.23 11.67
C LEU A 12 41.12 19.88 12.32
N ILE A 13 42.02 19.34 13.15
CA ILE A 13 41.77 18.11 13.92
C ILE A 13 40.74 18.35 15.03
N PHE A 14 40.71 19.54 15.63
CA PHE A 14 39.73 19.88 16.67
C PHE A 14 38.31 20.04 16.11
N MET A 15 38.16 20.55 14.88
CA MET A 15 36.85 20.59 14.19
C MET A 15 36.34 19.21 13.78
N ALA A 16 37.22 18.21 13.66
CA ALA A 16 36.84 16.84 13.34
C ALA A 16 36.38 16.01 14.56
N MET A 17 36.53 16.53 15.79
CA MET A 17 36.10 15.87 17.04
C MET A 17 34.76 16.39 17.58
N SER A 18 33.88 16.89 16.71
CA SER A 18 32.48 17.13 17.08
C SER A 18 31.71 15.81 17.06
N CYS A 19 31.86 14.99 18.09
CA CYS A 19 30.86 13.97 18.38
C CYS A 19 29.54 14.68 18.70
N ARG A 20 28.59 14.61 17.76
CA ARG A 20 27.19 14.91 18.09
C ARG A 20 26.73 13.76 18.98
N GLU A 21 26.61 14.04 20.27
CA GLU A 21 25.90 13.15 21.18
C GLU A 21 24.44 13.13 20.74
N GLU A 22 23.95 11.94 20.40
CA GLU A 22 22.54 11.75 20.10
C GLU A 22 21.77 12.06 21.38
N TYR A 23 21.00 13.14 21.37
CA TYR A 23 20.17 13.49 22.51
C TYR A 23 19.03 12.48 22.58
N LEU A 24 19.24 11.43 23.36
CA LEU A 24 18.19 10.50 23.73
C LEU A 24 17.22 11.25 24.63
N LEU A 25 16.08 11.65 24.05
CA LEU A 25 14.96 12.12 24.84
C LEU A 25 14.72 11.07 25.95
N PRO A 26 14.63 11.48 27.22
CA PRO A 26 14.17 10.57 28.27
C PRO A 26 12.70 10.27 27.96
N VAL A 27 12.46 9.28 27.11
CA VAL A 27 11.13 8.70 26.93
C VAL A 27 10.90 7.95 28.23
N GLY A 28 10.07 8.51 29.10
CA GLY A 28 9.61 7.78 30.26
C GLY A 28 8.99 6.48 29.76
N SER A 29 9.56 5.35 30.14
CA SER A 29 8.99 4.03 29.90
C SER A 29 7.72 3.91 30.73
N ASN A 30 6.63 4.50 30.23
CA ASN A 30 5.32 4.11 30.66
C ASN A 30 4.95 2.93 29.75
N ASP A 31 4.67 1.77 30.33
CA ASP A 31 4.17 0.55 29.66
C ASP A 31 2.76 0.78 29.06
N ASN A 32 2.61 1.82 28.24
CA ASN A 32 1.34 2.34 27.76
C ASN A 32 1.15 1.91 26.30
N PHE A 33 0.77 0.65 26.12
CA PHE A 33 0.33 0.08 24.86
C PHE A 33 -1.15 0.46 24.63
N PHE A 34 -1.39 1.64 24.04
CA PHE A 34 -2.73 2.14 23.77
C PHE A 34 -3.39 1.40 22.62
N LEU A 35 -4.70 1.20 22.70
CA LEU A 35 -5.47 0.56 21.63
C LEU A 35 -5.52 1.44 20.38
N VAL A 36 -5.25 0.84 19.24
CA VAL A 36 -5.37 1.44 17.91
C VAL A 36 -6.43 0.69 17.13
N VAL A 37 -7.47 1.39 16.71
CA VAL A 37 -8.60 0.88 15.95
C VAL A 37 -8.58 1.49 14.56
N ASP A 38 -8.47 0.64 13.53
CA ASP A 38 -8.50 1.04 12.12
C ASP A 38 -9.59 0.28 11.38
N GLY A 39 -10.30 0.94 10.49
CA GLY A 39 -11.36 0.34 9.69
C GLY A 39 -12.62 1.19 9.55
N VAL A 40 -13.45 0.80 8.59
CA VAL A 40 -14.76 1.40 8.31
C VAL A 40 -15.80 0.30 8.41
N ILE A 41 -16.93 0.61 9.03
CA ILE A 41 -18.10 -0.27 9.09
C ILE A 41 -18.90 -0.04 7.81
N ASP A 42 -18.98 -1.05 6.95
CA ASP A 42 -19.87 -1.02 5.79
C ASP A 42 -21.30 -1.37 6.22
N PRO A 43 -22.28 -0.47 6.05
CA PRO A 43 -23.65 -0.70 6.49
C PRO A 43 -24.43 -1.62 5.53
N GLY A 44 -23.90 -1.92 4.35
CA GLY A 44 -24.61 -2.59 3.27
C GLY A 44 -24.24 -4.06 3.15
N THR A 45 -23.93 -4.44 1.90
CA THR A 45 -23.61 -5.82 1.49
C THR A 45 -22.11 -6.08 1.42
N ASP A 46 -21.26 -5.06 1.50
CA ASP A 46 -19.81 -5.23 1.42
C ASP A 46 -19.27 -5.75 2.76
N THR A 47 -17.96 -5.91 2.81
CA THR A 47 -17.23 -6.46 3.93
C THR A 47 -16.83 -5.34 4.87
N THR A 48 -17.25 -5.43 6.13
CA THR A 48 -16.68 -4.65 7.23
C THR A 48 -15.40 -5.31 7.71
N THR A 49 -14.32 -4.54 7.77
CA THR A 49 -13.03 -4.97 8.31
C THR A 49 -12.55 -3.98 9.34
N ILE A 50 -12.31 -4.47 10.56
CA ILE A 50 -11.75 -3.72 11.69
C ILE A 50 -10.41 -4.37 12.05
N LYS A 51 -9.33 -3.60 12.07
CA LYS A 51 -8.00 -4.03 12.51
C LYS A 51 -7.72 -3.40 13.88
N LEU A 52 -7.37 -4.24 14.84
CA LEU A 52 -7.00 -3.83 16.19
C LEU A 52 -5.52 -4.09 16.43
N THR A 53 -4.81 -3.04 16.83
CA THR A 53 -3.38 -3.08 17.17
C THR A 53 -3.11 -2.27 18.43
N ARG A 54 -1.87 -2.27 18.91
CA ARG A 54 -1.42 -1.49 20.05
C ARG A 54 -0.25 -0.60 19.67
N THR A 55 -0.18 0.60 20.25
CA THR A 55 0.96 1.51 20.08
C THR A 55 2.23 0.90 20.63
N GLN A 56 3.39 1.28 20.08
CA GLN A 56 4.70 0.84 20.55
C GLN A 56 5.62 2.03 20.79
N ASP A 57 6.64 1.84 21.63
CA ASP A 57 7.64 2.88 21.86
C ASP A 57 8.41 3.22 20.58
N PRO A 58 8.73 4.51 20.37
CA PRO A 58 9.58 4.95 19.28
C PRO A 58 10.94 4.24 19.31
N GLY A 59 11.30 3.52 18.24
CA GLY A 59 12.57 2.80 18.13
C GLY A 59 12.52 1.31 18.48
N SER A 60 11.34 0.78 18.84
CA SER A 60 11.17 -0.67 18.97
C SER A 60 11.23 -1.34 17.59
N PHE A 61 12.08 -2.36 17.45
CA PHE A 61 12.30 -3.13 16.21
C PHE A 61 11.23 -4.22 15.96
N PHE A 62 10.16 -4.23 16.76
CA PHE A 62 9.12 -5.26 16.69
C PHE A 62 8.02 -4.87 15.69
N PHE A 63 7.41 -5.92 15.09
CA PHE A 63 6.20 -5.84 14.26
C PHE A 63 5.03 -5.21 15.03
N ASP A 64 3.99 -4.75 14.32
CA ASP A 64 2.71 -4.31 14.89
C ASP A 64 2.30 -5.21 16.07
N ILE A 65 2.05 -4.64 17.25
CA ILE A 65 1.50 -5.40 18.37
C ILE A 65 0.01 -5.59 18.09
N LEU A 66 -0.41 -6.84 17.92
CA LEU A 66 -1.76 -7.20 17.48
C LEU A 66 -2.68 -7.40 18.69
N GLU A 67 -3.90 -6.86 18.61
CA GLU A 67 -4.93 -7.15 19.60
C GLU A 67 -5.81 -8.31 19.10
N GLU A 68 -5.51 -9.52 19.57
CA GLU A 68 -6.11 -10.76 19.08
C GLU A 68 -7.24 -11.25 19.98
N GLN A 69 -8.21 -11.95 19.37
CA GLN A 69 -9.30 -12.64 20.07
C GLN A 69 -10.21 -11.74 20.95
N ALA A 70 -10.26 -10.44 20.70
CA ALA A 70 -11.22 -9.53 21.32
C ALA A 70 -12.66 -9.84 20.84
N GLY A 71 -13.65 -9.56 21.67
CA GLY A 71 -15.04 -9.52 21.25
C GLY A 71 -15.35 -8.19 20.59
N VAL A 72 -15.68 -8.17 19.29
CA VAL A 72 -15.96 -6.93 18.54
C VAL A 72 -17.41 -6.94 18.08
N PHE A 73 -18.16 -5.88 18.39
CA PHE A 73 -19.59 -5.78 18.14
C PHE A 73 -19.95 -4.42 17.54
N VAL A 74 -20.91 -4.42 16.62
CA VAL A 74 -21.63 -3.21 16.19
C VAL A 74 -22.94 -3.18 16.94
N ILE A 75 -23.18 -2.11 17.70
CA ILE A 75 -24.34 -1.97 18.58
C ILE A 75 -25.17 -0.78 18.10
N SER A 76 -26.45 -1.03 17.83
CA SER A 76 -27.42 0.00 17.47
C SER A 76 -28.01 0.72 18.69
N ARG A 77 -28.63 1.88 18.47
CA ARG A 77 -29.38 2.59 19.53
C ARG A 77 -30.48 1.75 20.18
N ASP A 78 -31.09 0.82 19.44
CA ASP A 78 -32.14 -0.08 19.95
C ASP A 78 -31.62 -1.32 20.69
N GLN A 79 -30.30 -1.38 20.93
CA GLN A 79 -29.59 -2.46 21.62
C GLN A 79 -29.50 -3.77 20.83
N THR A 80 -29.75 -3.75 19.51
CA THR A 80 -29.37 -4.87 18.65
C THR A 80 -27.85 -4.91 18.50
N GLU A 81 -27.25 -6.04 18.83
CA GLU A 81 -25.81 -6.29 18.75
C GLU A 81 -25.46 -7.23 17.59
N ILE A 82 -24.43 -6.87 16.82
CA ILE A 82 -23.95 -7.66 15.68
C ILE A 82 -22.45 -7.93 15.87
N ASN A 83 -22.10 -9.20 16.10
CA ASN A 83 -20.71 -9.64 16.27
C ASN A 83 -19.91 -9.52 14.96
N ILE A 84 -18.67 -9.01 15.02
CA ILE A 84 -17.67 -9.05 13.96
C ILE A 84 -16.59 -10.08 14.36
N PRO A 85 -16.56 -11.27 13.72
CA PRO A 85 -15.67 -12.35 14.14
C PRO A 85 -14.20 -12.06 13.82
N TYR A 86 -13.32 -12.56 14.69
CA TYR A 86 -11.87 -12.56 14.49
C TYR A 86 -11.47 -13.51 13.35
N VAL A 87 -10.60 -13.04 12.45
CA VAL A 87 -10.11 -13.83 11.30
C VAL A 87 -8.59 -14.06 11.32
N GLY A 88 -7.86 -13.46 12.26
CA GLY A 88 -6.40 -13.58 12.38
C GLY A 88 -5.67 -12.26 12.25
N ASN A 89 -4.42 -12.19 12.76
CA ASN A 89 -3.52 -11.04 12.61
C ASN A 89 -4.13 -9.70 13.06
N GLY A 90 -4.81 -9.70 14.21
CA GLY A 90 -5.54 -8.52 14.73
C GLY A 90 -6.72 -8.05 13.87
N THR A 91 -7.18 -8.84 12.90
CA THR A 91 -8.24 -8.46 11.96
C THR A 91 -9.57 -9.13 12.30
N TYR A 92 -10.65 -8.35 12.23
CA TYR A 92 -12.04 -8.75 12.50
C TYR A 92 -12.89 -8.39 11.29
N THR A 93 -13.62 -9.36 10.75
CA THR A 93 -14.30 -9.19 9.47
C THR A 93 -15.69 -9.78 9.44
N ARG A 94 -16.66 -9.04 8.88
CA ARG A 94 -18.01 -9.53 8.61
C ARG A 94 -18.53 -9.01 7.27
N VAL A 95 -19.09 -9.90 6.47
CA VAL A 95 -19.76 -9.55 5.21
C VAL A 95 -21.23 -9.24 5.46
N GLY A 96 -21.72 -8.16 4.86
CA GLY A 96 -23.15 -7.88 4.76
C GLY A 96 -23.83 -7.59 6.10
N LEU A 97 -23.46 -6.50 6.78
CA LEU A 97 -24.08 -6.11 8.04
C LEU A 97 -25.56 -5.73 7.90
N SER A 98 -25.97 -5.22 6.72
CA SER A 98 -27.36 -4.82 6.43
C SER A 98 -27.97 -3.92 7.52
N LEU A 99 -27.24 -2.87 7.89
CA LEU A 99 -27.64 -1.90 8.91
C LEU A 99 -28.81 -1.03 8.40
N ASN A 100 -29.67 -0.58 9.31
CA ASN A 100 -30.74 0.36 9.01
C ASN A 100 -30.13 1.77 8.86
N PRO A 101 -30.25 2.43 7.70
CA PRO A 101 -29.64 3.74 7.46
C PRO A 101 -30.25 4.88 8.29
N ASN A 102 -31.37 4.66 8.98
CA ASN A 102 -32.02 5.66 9.83
C ASN A 102 -31.64 5.53 11.32
N LEU A 103 -30.76 4.60 11.68
CA LEU A 103 -30.27 4.42 13.04
C LEU A 103 -28.79 4.83 13.13
N GLU A 104 -28.38 5.14 14.35
CA GLU A 104 -26.98 5.30 14.71
C GLU A 104 -26.46 4.02 15.34
N TYR A 105 -25.17 3.76 15.14
CA TYR A 105 -24.49 2.61 15.73
C TYR A 105 -23.17 3.04 16.35
N LYS A 106 -22.66 2.21 17.24
CA LYS A 106 -21.33 2.32 17.82
C LYS A 106 -20.57 0.99 17.68
N LEU A 107 -19.25 1.06 17.70
CA LEU A 107 -18.38 -0.10 17.86
C LEU A 107 -18.18 -0.37 19.36
N SER A 108 -18.24 -1.63 19.76
CA SER A 108 -17.87 -2.08 21.11
C SER A 108 -16.81 -3.17 21.01
N ILE A 109 -15.75 -3.04 21.80
CA ILE A 109 -14.59 -3.93 21.82
C ILE A 109 -14.37 -4.40 23.25
N HIS A 110 -14.35 -5.71 23.45
CA HIS A 110 -14.03 -6.37 24.70
C HIS A 110 -12.73 -7.14 24.54
N THR A 111 -11.65 -6.61 25.08
CA THR A 111 -10.32 -7.23 24.97
C THR A 111 -10.15 -8.39 25.95
N VAL A 112 -9.20 -9.27 25.68
CA VAL A 112 -8.97 -10.49 26.49
C VAL A 112 -8.49 -10.16 27.90
N ASP A 113 -7.78 -9.03 28.05
CA ASP A 113 -7.35 -8.47 29.35
C ASP A 113 -8.50 -7.89 30.19
N GLY A 114 -9.74 -7.92 29.68
CA GLY A 114 -10.95 -7.49 30.40
C GLY A 114 -11.28 -6.01 30.25
N LYS A 115 -10.52 -5.24 29.45
CA LYS A 115 -10.89 -3.86 29.13
C LYS A 115 -12.03 -3.81 28.10
N ARG A 116 -12.79 -2.71 28.15
CA ARG A 116 -13.92 -2.42 27.29
C ARG A 116 -13.75 -1.05 26.67
N TYR A 117 -13.92 -1.00 25.35
CA TYR A 117 -13.85 0.23 24.59
C TYR A 117 -15.12 0.39 23.78
N GLU A 118 -15.64 1.60 23.72
CA GLU A 118 -16.81 1.92 22.91
C GLU A 118 -16.56 3.17 22.09
N SER A 119 -17.04 3.17 20.85
CA SER A 119 -17.13 4.40 20.09
C SER A 119 -18.36 5.22 20.47
N ASP A 120 -18.35 6.49 20.10
CA ASP A 120 -19.56 7.28 20.01
C ASP A 120 -20.54 6.65 19.01
N PHE A 121 -21.82 6.97 19.18
CA PHE A 121 -22.84 6.67 18.19
C PHE A 121 -22.62 7.54 16.95
N VAL A 122 -22.45 6.90 15.80
CA VAL A 122 -22.28 7.57 14.51
C VAL A 122 -23.40 7.19 13.54
N PRO A 123 -23.83 8.11 12.67
CA PRO A 123 -24.87 7.83 11.68
C PRO A 123 -24.33 6.96 10.54
N VAL A 124 -25.25 6.32 9.81
CA VAL A 124 -24.95 5.61 8.57
C VAL A 124 -24.87 6.61 7.41
N ASN A 125 -23.68 6.78 6.83
CA ASN A 125 -23.50 7.61 5.65
C ASN A 125 -23.59 6.76 4.36
N ILE A 126 -24.40 7.22 3.41
CA ILE A 126 -24.46 6.61 2.08
C ILE A 126 -23.55 7.41 1.15
N THR A 127 -22.46 6.78 0.74
CA THR A 127 -21.49 7.40 -0.15
C THR A 127 -22.06 7.51 -1.57
N PRO A 128 -22.01 8.70 -2.21
CA PRO A 128 -22.46 8.87 -3.57
C PRO A 128 -21.55 8.13 -4.56
N PRO A 129 -22.02 7.84 -5.78
CA PRO A 129 -21.21 7.18 -6.80
C PRO A 129 -20.06 8.07 -7.28
N ILE A 130 -18.96 7.44 -7.70
CA ILE A 130 -17.89 8.13 -8.44
C ILE A 130 -18.36 8.41 -9.88
N ASP A 131 -18.43 9.69 -10.27
CA ASP A 131 -18.87 10.12 -11.60
C ASP A 131 -17.93 9.64 -12.68
N SER A 132 -16.63 9.83 -12.49
CA SER A 132 -15.61 9.43 -13.45
C SER A 132 -14.22 9.40 -12.83
N LEU A 133 -13.38 8.54 -13.41
CA LEU A 133 -11.94 8.64 -13.29
C LEU A 133 -11.41 9.13 -14.64
N THR A 134 -10.58 10.16 -14.60
CA THR A 134 -9.96 10.75 -15.80
C THR A 134 -8.46 10.85 -15.59
N TRP A 135 -7.70 11.03 -16.66
CA TRP A 135 -6.26 11.20 -16.55
C TRP A 135 -5.78 12.26 -17.54
N LYS A 136 -4.68 12.92 -17.16
CA LYS A 136 -3.97 13.86 -18.03
C LYS A 136 -2.49 13.54 -17.98
N GLN A 137 -1.87 13.54 -19.16
CA GLN A 137 -0.42 13.46 -19.28
C GLN A 137 0.13 14.83 -19.65
N ASP A 138 0.92 15.41 -18.74
CA ASP A 138 1.83 16.51 -19.06
C ASP A 138 3.23 15.89 -19.22
N GLU A 139 4.10 15.97 -18.22
CA GLU A 139 5.30 15.12 -18.13
C GLU A 139 5.00 13.77 -17.45
N ASP A 140 4.35 13.86 -16.29
CA ASP A 140 3.82 12.75 -15.52
C ASP A 140 2.36 12.48 -15.90
N VAL A 141 1.83 11.32 -15.53
CA VAL A 141 0.40 11.02 -15.65
C VAL A 141 -0.28 11.29 -14.31
N THR A 142 -1.20 12.25 -14.29
CA THR A 142 -2.06 12.51 -13.11
C THR A 142 -3.43 11.91 -13.36
N ILE A 143 -3.92 11.15 -12.38
CA ILE A 143 -5.25 10.55 -12.40
C ILE A 143 -6.14 11.36 -11.46
N PHE A 144 -7.31 11.73 -11.95
CA PHE A 144 -8.29 12.54 -11.24
C PHE A 144 -9.57 11.76 -10.97
N VAL A 145 -10.17 12.02 -9.81
CA VAL A 145 -11.51 11.57 -9.45
C VAL A 145 -12.49 12.74 -9.49
N ASN A 146 -13.69 12.46 -10.01
CA ASN A 146 -14.83 13.37 -10.01
C ASN A 146 -16.01 12.69 -9.31
N THR A 147 -16.71 13.42 -8.45
CA THR A 147 -17.89 12.94 -7.74
C THR A 147 -18.85 14.10 -7.45
N HIS A 148 -20.14 13.79 -7.32
CA HIS A 148 -21.13 14.71 -6.80
C HIS A 148 -22.20 13.95 -6.02
N ASP A 149 -22.82 14.64 -5.06
CA ASP A 149 -24.02 14.17 -4.37
C ASP A 149 -25.20 15.09 -4.70
N PRO A 150 -26.15 14.66 -5.54
CA PRO A 150 -27.33 15.46 -5.85
C PRO A 150 -28.27 15.64 -4.65
N THR A 151 -28.11 14.84 -3.58
CA THR A 151 -28.89 14.97 -2.35
C THR A 151 -28.27 15.94 -1.35
N ASN A 152 -27.03 16.39 -1.61
CA ASN A 152 -26.31 17.37 -0.79
C ASN A 152 -26.20 16.93 0.68
N LYS A 153 -25.84 15.66 0.90
CA LYS A 153 -25.66 15.05 2.22
C LYS A 153 -24.23 14.63 2.51
N SER A 154 -23.33 14.68 1.52
CA SER A 154 -22.01 14.07 1.57
C SER A 154 -20.90 15.10 1.40
N HIS A 155 -20.82 16.09 2.29
CA HIS A 155 -19.90 17.21 2.09
C HIS A 155 -18.41 16.91 2.31
N PHE A 156 -18.09 15.74 2.84
CA PHE A 156 -16.72 15.35 3.22
C PHE A 156 -16.37 14.02 2.61
N TYR A 157 -15.28 13.99 1.84
CA TYR A 157 -14.90 12.83 1.05
C TYR A 157 -13.51 12.35 1.42
N ARG A 158 -13.36 11.04 1.46
CA ARG A 158 -12.09 10.33 1.57
C ARG A 158 -11.96 9.33 0.43
N TRP A 159 -10.76 9.24 -0.12
CA TRP A 159 -10.44 8.24 -1.14
C TRP A 159 -9.29 7.35 -0.69
N GLU A 160 -9.39 6.10 -1.12
CA GLU A 160 -8.30 5.14 -1.16
C GLU A 160 -8.20 4.65 -2.60
N PHE A 161 -7.05 4.11 -2.98
CA PHE A 161 -6.93 3.48 -4.28
C PHE A 161 -6.03 2.25 -4.25
N SER A 162 -6.27 1.33 -5.17
CA SER A 162 -5.35 0.22 -5.44
C SER A 162 -4.95 0.23 -6.91
N GLU A 163 -3.64 0.24 -7.14
CA GLU A 163 -3.03 0.18 -8.46
C GLU A 163 -2.63 -1.26 -8.77
N LEU A 164 -2.73 -1.62 -10.05
CA LEU A 164 -2.20 -2.88 -10.57
C LEU A 164 -1.64 -2.64 -11.96
N TRP A 165 -0.44 -3.12 -12.24
CA TRP A 165 0.17 -3.00 -13.56
C TRP A 165 0.78 -4.29 -14.06
N GLU A 166 0.78 -4.42 -15.38
CA GLU A 166 1.48 -5.45 -16.12
C GLU A 166 2.88 -4.96 -16.48
N TYR A 167 3.88 -5.81 -16.30
CA TYR A 167 5.25 -5.55 -16.73
C TYR A 167 5.89 -6.84 -17.25
N HIS A 168 6.82 -6.70 -18.18
CA HIS A 168 7.46 -7.83 -18.84
C HIS A 168 8.95 -7.89 -18.55
N ALA A 169 9.48 -9.09 -18.31
CA ALA A 169 10.91 -9.32 -18.38
C ALA A 169 11.42 -9.04 -19.82
N PRO A 170 12.67 -8.58 -20.00
CA PRO A 170 13.25 -8.25 -21.30
C PRO A 170 13.19 -9.37 -22.33
N TYR A 171 13.29 -10.64 -21.90
CA TYR A 171 13.29 -11.80 -22.77
C TYR A 171 12.18 -12.77 -22.41
N GLU A 172 11.48 -13.26 -23.44
CA GLU A 172 10.59 -14.40 -23.33
C GLU A 172 11.40 -15.70 -23.46
N SER A 173 11.63 -16.38 -22.34
CA SER A 173 12.25 -17.72 -22.36
C SER A 173 11.19 -18.80 -22.34
N VAL A 174 11.23 -19.65 -23.38
CA VAL A 174 10.44 -20.89 -23.45
C VAL A 174 11.16 -22.07 -22.81
N TRP A 175 12.24 -21.84 -22.06
CA TRP A 175 13.05 -22.88 -21.43
C TRP A 175 13.06 -22.71 -19.91
N GLY A 176 13.13 -23.82 -19.19
CA GLY A 176 13.24 -23.87 -17.74
C GLY A 176 14.21 -24.95 -17.31
N ILE A 177 14.64 -24.88 -16.05
CA ILE A 177 15.44 -25.93 -15.41
C ILE A 177 14.66 -26.52 -14.25
N ASP A 178 14.62 -27.85 -14.19
CA ASP A 178 14.26 -28.59 -12.99
C ASP A 178 15.56 -28.95 -12.27
N TYR A 179 15.80 -28.30 -11.13
CA TYR A 179 17.01 -28.54 -10.33
C TYR A 179 17.00 -29.89 -9.61
N SER A 180 15.82 -30.49 -9.41
CA SER A 180 15.70 -31.79 -8.75
C SER A 180 15.92 -32.95 -9.72
N ALA A 181 15.40 -32.80 -10.94
CA ALA A 181 15.59 -33.76 -12.02
C ALA A 181 16.84 -33.48 -12.88
N GLU A 182 17.56 -32.39 -12.58
CA GLU A 182 18.76 -31.94 -13.28
C GLU A 182 18.59 -31.90 -14.81
N LEU A 183 17.46 -31.33 -15.27
CA LEU A 183 17.14 -31.27 -16.69
C LEU A 183 16.62 -29.91 -17.13
N ILE A 184 16.85 -29.60 -18.40
CA ILE A 184 16.23 -28.49 -19.11
C ILE A 184 14.92 -28.97 -19.72
N TYR A 185 13.84 -28.25 -19.48
CA TYR A 185 12.53 -28.52 -20.06
C TYR A 185 12.03 -27.31 -20.85
N ARG A 186 11.09 -27.58 -21.76
CA ARG A 186 10.41 -26.54 -22.52
C ARG A 186 9.14 -26.10 -21.78
N ARG A 187 9.00 -24.79 -21.58
CA ARG A 187 7.81 -24.12 -21.08
C ARG A 187 6.73 -24.08 -22.16
N ASP A 188 5.48 -24.14 -21.73
CA ASP A 188 4.31 -23.86 -22.55
C ASP A 188 3.81 -22.43 -22.27
N SER A 189 2.77 -21.99 -22.98
CA SER A 189 2.22 -20.64 -22.82
C SER A 189 1.62 -20.34 -21.44
N THR A 190 1.38 -21.37 -20.62
CA THR A 190 0.76 -21.24 -19.28
C THR A 190 1.80 -21.09 -18.16
N ASN A 191 3.06 -21.44 -18.41
CA ASN A 191 4.13 -21.40 -17.43
C ASN A 191 5.32 -20.50 -17.85
N LEU A 192 5.11 -19.61 -18.81
CA LEU A 192 6.03 -18.52 -19.13
C LEU A 192 6.17 -17.57 -17.94
N LEU A 193 7.40 -17.09 -17.74
CA LEU A 193 7.76 -16.25 -16.60
C LEU A 193 8.11 -14.82 -17.01
N ASN A 194 7.83 -14.43 -18.26
CA ASN A 194 8.16 -13.10 -18.75
C ASN A 194 7.05 -12.08 -18.50
N LYS A 195 5.81 -12.47 -18.20
CA LYS A 195 4.70 -11.53 -17.97
C LYS A 195 4.24 -11.60 -16.52
N CYS A 196 4.31 -10.48 -15.82
CA CYS A 196 3.92 -10.39 -14.42
C CYS A 196 2.95 -9.23 -14.20
N TRP A 197 2.18 -9.38 -13.12
CA TRP A 197 1.39 -8.34 -12.52
C TRP A 197 1.87 -8.07 -11.11
N THR A 198 1.85 -6.80 -10.72
CA THR A 198 2.07 -6.39 -9.33
C THR A 198 1.10 -5.28 -8.98
N SER A 199 0.87 -5.09 -7.68
CA SER A 199 -0.11 -4.14 -7.16
C SER A 199 0.47 -3.31 -6.02
N GLN A 200 -0.14 -2.14 -5.81
CA GLN A 200 0.20 -1.24 -4.72
C GLN A 200 -1.05 -0.50 -4.23
N GLY A 201 -1.24 -0.43 -2.92
CA GLY A 201 -2.28 0.40 -2.31
C GLY A 201 -1.84 1.86 -2.12
N SER A 202 -2.82 2.74 -1.97
CA SER A 202 -2.61 4.14 -1.57
C SER A 202 -1.89 4.23 -0.24
N LYS A 203 -0.91 5.14 -0.15
CA LYS A 203 -0.19 5.45 1.09
C LYS A 203 -0.60 6.79 1.70
N ASP A 204 -1.09 7.70 0.87
CA ASP A 204 -1.50 9.03 1.28
C ASP A 204 -2.95 9.05 1.77
N ILE A 205 -3.22 9.88 2.78
CA ILE A 205 -4.58 10.20 3.21
C ILE A 205 -5.16 11.25 2.25
N LEU A 206 -6.07 10.83 1.37
CA LEU A 206 -6.70 11.67 0.36
C LEU A 206 -8.06 12.17 0.86
N LEU A 207 -8.18 13.48 1.04
CA LEU A 207 -9.37 14.14 1.61
C LEU A 207 -9.70 15.39 0.82
N SER A 208 -10.99 15.62 0.58
CA SER A 208 -11.53 16.86 0.05
C SER A 208 -12.92 17.13 0.62
N THR A 209 -13.36 18.39 0.58
CA THR A 209 -14.68 18.80 1.05
C THR A 209 -15.36 19.72 0.04
N SER A 210 -16.67 19.60 -0.06
CA SER A 210 -17.55 20.48 -0.83
C SER A 210 -18.32 21.46 0.06
N LYS A 211 -18.06 21.50 1.38
CA LYS A 211 -18.78 22.32 2.37
C LYS A 211 -18.80 23.82 2.01
N ASP A 212 -17.70 24.31 1.44
CA ASP A 212 -17.54 25.72 1.03
C ASP A 212 -17.89 25.96 -0.45
N LEU A 213 -18.44 24.95 -1.15
CA LEU A 213 -18.83 25.04 -2.55
C LEU A 213 -20.35 25.23 -2.66
N SER A 214 -20.78 25.83 -3.78
CA SER A 214 -22.22 26.04 -4.06
C SER A 214 -22.97 24.75 -4.39
N GLU A 215 -22.23 23.70 -4.79
CA GLU A 215 -22.76 22.38 -5.09
C GLU A 215 -21.92 21.34 -4.35
N ASP A 216 -22.56 20.26 -3.89
CA ASP A 216 -21.86 19.08 -3.37
C ASP A 216 -21.19 18.31 -4.51
N ARG A 217 -20.07 18.87 -4.99
CA ARG A 217 -19.33 18.40 -6.15
C ARG A 217 -17.84 18.58 -5.95
N ILE A 218 -17.09 17.51 -6.13
CA ILE A 218 -15.63 17.54 -6.23
C ILE A 218 -15.25 17.22 -7.67
N ALA A 219 -14.61 18.20 -8.32
CA ALA A 219 -14.13 18.07 -9.69
C ALA A 219 -12.61 18.04 -9.73
N ALA A 220 -12.07 17.15 -10.56
CA ALA A 220 -10.65 17.01 -10.86
C ALA A 220 -9.75 16.91 -9.61
N PHE A 221 -10.16 16.16 -8.59
CA PHE A 221 -9.29 15.92 -7.43
C PHE A 221 -8.15 14.96 -7.82
N PRO A 222 -6.87 15.32 -7.60
CA PRO A 222 -5.74 14.48 -7.99
C PRO A 222 -5.63 13.27 -7.06
N LEU A 223 -6.02 12.10 -7.58
CA LEU A 223 -6.03 10.84 -6.85
C LEU A 223 -4.61 10.27 -6.70
N THR A 224 -3.86 10.21 -7.80
CA THR A 224 -2.46 9.73 -7.81
C THR A 224 -1.70 10.30 -9.00
N ILE A 225 -0.37 10.35 -8.87
CA ILE A 225 0.56 10.79 -9.91
C ILE A 225 1.55 9.66 -10.18
N VAL A 226 1.59 9.18 -11.42
CA VAL A 226 2.61 8.23 -11.87
C VAL A 226 3.70 8.99 -12.60
N LYS A 227 4.90 8.95 -12.03
CA LYS A 227 6.08 9.60 -12.59
C LYS A 227 6.47 9.00 -13.94
N ARG A 228 6.90 9.86 -14.87
CA ARG A 228 7.35 9.44 -16.21
C ARG A 228 8.41 8.35 -16.16
N GLY A 229 8.35 7.42 -17.12
CA GLY A 229 9.36 6.39 -17.28
C GLY A 229 9.32 5.30 -16.22
N ARG A 230 8.30 5.27 -15.35
CA ARG A 230 8.11 4.17 -14.39
C ARG A 230 7.51 2.94 -15.09
N ASP A 231 7.86 1.77 -14.58
CA ASP A 231 7.36 0.47 -15.03
C ASP A 231 5.84 0.36 -14.93
N LYS A 232 5.22 1.06 -13.97
CA LYS A 232 3.77 1.11 -13.74
C LYS A 232 2.93 1.28 -15.00
N MET A 233 3.41 2.06 -15.97
CA MET A 233 2.71 2.30 -17.24
C MET A 233 3.51 1.83 -18.45
N GLY A 234 4.43 0.88 -18.26
CA GLY A 234 5.25 0.30 -19.32
C GLY A 234 4.46 -0.57 -20.31
N VAL A 235 3.40 -1.23 -19.85
CA VAL A 235 2.53 -2.08 -20.71
C VAL A 235 1.06 -1.67 -20.57
N ARG A 236 0.46 -1.97 -19.43
CA ARG A 236 -0.92 -1.60 -19.11
C ARG A 236 -1.03 -1.41 -17.60
N TYR A 237 -1.78 -0.39 -17.23
CA TYR A 237 -1.99 0.07 -15.86
C TYR A 237 -3.47 0.06 -15.54
N SER A 238 -3.82 -0.23 -14.29
CA SER A 238 -5.15 -0.05 -13.73
C SER A 238 -5.07 0.60 -12.36
N VAL A 239 -6.06 1.44 -12.06
CA VAL A 239 -6.33 1.95 -10.73
C VAL A 239 -7.80 1.74 -10.38
N LEU A 240 -8.06 1.25 -9.18
CA LEU A 240 -9.39 1.18 -8.57
C LEU A 240 -9.45 2.24 -7.48
N ALA A 241 -10.26 3.28 -7.67
CA ALA A 241 -10.56 4.24 -6.63
C ALA A 241 -11.71 3.72 -5.78
N LYS A 242 -11.58 3.84 -4.45
CA LYS A 242 -12.60 3.56 -3.45
C LYS A 242 -12.90 4.84 -2.70
N GLN A 243 -14.17 5.24 -2.65
CA GLN A 243 -14.64 6.49 -2.08
C GLN A 243 -15.49 6.22 -0.85
N TYR A 244 -15.38 7.11 0.14
CA TYR A 244 -16.19 7.14 1.36
C TYR A 244 -16.68 8.56 1.63
N ALA A 245 -17.95 8.70 2.01
CA ALA A 245 -18.51 9.91 2.59
C ALA A 245 -18.30 9.88 4.11
N LEU A 246 -17.71 10.94 4.65
CA LEU A 246 -17.40 11.07 6.07
C LEU A 246 -18.38 12.00 6.78
N THR A 247 -18.50 11.86 8.10
CA THR A 247 -19.04 12.94 8.94
C THR A 247 -18.00 14.05 9.06
N GLU A 248 -18.41 15.22 9.56
CA GLU A 248 -17.49 16.34 9.80
C GLU A 248 -16.38 15.95 10.78
N GLU A 249 -16.74 15.30 11.88
CA GLU A 249 -15.82 14.85 12.92
C GLU A 249 -14.82 13.81 12.37
N GLY A 250 -15.31 12.88 11.53
CA GLY A 250 -14.45 11.91 10.86
C GLY A 250 -13.47 12.58 9.90
N PHE A 251 -13.91 13.60 9.17
CA PHE A 251 -13.04 14.37 8.29
C PHE A 251 -11.96 15.14 9.06
N GLU A 252 -12.31 15.79 10.17
CA GLU A 252 -11.37 16.47 11.06
C GLU A 252 -10.32 15.52 11.63
N TYR A 253 -10.73 14.32 12.07
CA TYR A 253 -9.83 13.27 12.52
C TYR A 253 -8.81 12.90 11.44
N TRP A 254 -9.28 12.61 10.22
CA TRP A 254 -8.39 12.24 9.12
C TRP A 254 -7.48 13.39 8.68
N GLN A 255 -7.95 14.64 8.75
CA GLN A 255 -7.13 15.82 8.47
C GLN A 255 -6.00 15.96 9.49
N LEU A 256 -6.30 15.77 10.77
CA LEU A 256 -5.31 15.82 11.84
C LEU A 256 -4.28 14.70 11.70
N LEU A 257 -4.74 13.47 11.42
CA LEU A 257 -3.85 12.33 11.16
C LEU A 257 -2.93 12.59 9.96
N ARG A 258 -3.46 13.17 8.88
CA ARG A 258 -2.68 13.56 7.69
C ARG A 258 -1.65 14.64 7.98
N LYS A 259 -1.96 15.60 8.86
CA LYS A 259 -1.02 16.65 9.27
C LYS A 259 0.12 16.04 10.07
N ASN A 260 -0.20 15.21 11.05
CA ASN A 260 0.79 14.57 11.91
C ASN A 260 1.68 13.56 11.16
N SER A 261 1.17 12.88 10.13
CA SER A 261 1.98 11.91 9.35
C SER A 261 2.94 12.56 8.34
N LYS A 262 2.65 13.78 7.88
CA LYS A 262 3.51 14.53 6.94
C LYS A 262 4.60 15.34 7.66
N ASP A 263 4.40 15.72 8.91
CA ASP A 263 5.35 16.49 9.72
C ASP A 263 6.40 15.60 10.43
N LEU A 264 6.95 14.61 9.72
CA LEU A 264 8.05 13.76 10.21
C LEU A 264 9.36 14.56 10.30
N GLY A 265 9.49 15.36 11.37
CA GLY A 265 10.76 15.68 12.01
C GLY A 265 11.63 16.74 11.32
N SER A 266 11.29 18.01 11.54
CA SER A 266 12.32 19.04 11.74
C SER A 266 12.46 19.27 13.25
N ILE A 267 13.65 19.57 13.76
CA ILE A 267 13.83 20.02 15.16
C ILE A 267 13.08 21.33 15.47
N PHE A 268 12.61 22.02 14.42
CA PHE A 268 11.71 23.18 14.47
C PHE A 268 10.30 22.85 13.98
N GLY A 269 9.98 21.56 13.82
CA GLY A 269 8.66 21.09 13.44
C GLY A 269 7.64 21.45 14.50
N VAL A 270 6.43 21.77 14.06
CA VAL A 270 5.29 21.96 14.96
C VAL A 270 5.08 20.68 15.77
N GLN A 271 4.86 20.81 17.07
CA GLN A 271 4.54 19.67 17.92
C GLN A 271 3.26 18.99 17.38
N PRO A 272 3.28 17.66 17.16
CA PRO A 272 2.09 16.93 16.74
C PRO A 272 0.95 17.21 17.71
N SER A 273 -0.23 17.56 17.21
CA SER A 273 -1.39 17.74 18.09
C SER A 273 -1.93 16.36 18.47
N THR A 274 -2.44 16.22 19.70
CA THR A 274 -3.03 14.96 20.18
C THR A 274 -4.16 14.53 19.26
N ILE A 275 -4.06 13.33 18.69
CA ILE A 275 -5.12 12.73 17.88
C ILE A 275 -6.14 12.14 18.84
N THR A 276 -7.29 12.79 18.99
CA THR A 276 -8.41 12.25 19.75
C THR A 276 -9.42 11.64 18.78
N GLY A 277 -9.67 10.35 18.95
CA GLY A 277 -10.69 9.60 18.23
C GLY A 277 -12.09 9.76 18.82
N ASN A 278 -13.04 9.01 18.28
CA ASN A 278 -14.37 8.84 18.86
C ASN A 278 -14.51 7.54 19.66
N ILE A 279 -13.41 6.98 20.17
CA ILE A 279 -13.38 5.71 20.89
C ILE A 279 -12.84 5.95 22.30
N HIS A 280 -13.51 5.38 23.29
CA HIS A 280 -13.24 5.61 24.70
C HIS A 280 -13.11 4.31 25.47
N CYS A 281 -12.12 4.23 26.37
CA CYS A 281 -12.00 3.14 27.32
C CYS A 281 -13.02 3.35 28.46
N LEU A 282 -13.95 2.41 28.65
CA LEU A 282 -14.95 2.50 29.70
C LEU A 282 -14.36 2.23 31.09
N ASN A 283 -13.26 1.47 31.15
CA ASN A 283 -12.59 1.14 32.41
C ASN A 283 -11.72 2.28 32.92
N ASN A 284 -11.18 3.10 32.01
CA ASN A 284 -10.32 4.24 32.33
C ASN A 284 -10.54 5.37 31.33
N PRO A 285 -11.38 6.38 31.65
CA PRO A 285 -11.69 7.49 30.73
C PRO A 285 -10.47 8.33 30.33
N ASP A 286 -9.40 8.32 31.12
CA ASP A 286 -8.16 9.06 30.83
C ASP A 286 -7.18 8.25 29.95
N GLU A 287 -7.49 6.97 29.64
CA GLU A 287 -6.69 6.15 28.74
C GLU A 287 -6.93 6.57 27.28
N PRO A 288 -5.90 7.05 26.56
CA PRO A 288 -6.06 7.41 25.16
C PRO A 288 -6.27 6.17 24.29
N VAL A 289 -7.10 6.34 23.27
CA VAL A 289 -7.37 5.36 22.22
C VAL A 289 -7.19 6.06 20.88
N ILE A 290 -6.51 5.41 19.96
CA ILE A 290 -6.25 5.96 18.62
C ILE A 290 -7.21 5.27 17.66
N GLY A 291 -7.93 6.02 16.85
CA GLY A 291 -8.86 5.47 15.89
C GLY A 291 -10.14 6.30 15.78
N PHE A 292 -10.80 6.21 14.65
CA PHE A 292 -12.10 6.83 14.47
C PHE A 292 -13.01 5.87 13.71
N VAL A 293 -14.13 5.51 14.32
CA VAL A 293 -15.14 4.64 13.72
C VAL A 293 -16.02 5.48 12.80
N SER A 294 -16.02 5.13 11.52
CA SER A 294 -16.95 5.65 10.52
C SER A 294 -17.87 4.53 10.04
N ILE A 295 -19.14 4.84 9.79
CA ILE A 295 -20.09 3.94 9.13
C ILE A 295 -20.46 4.55 7.79
N ALA A 296 -19.94 3.97 6.72
CA ALA A 296 -20.18 4.47 5.37
C ALA A 296 -20.18 3.32 4.37
N THR A 297 -21.07 3.39 3.37
CA THR A 297 -20.92 2.52 2.20
C THR A 297 -19.66 2.89 1.43
N ALA A 298 -19.04 1.94 0.75
CA ALA A 298 -18.00 2.25 -0.23
C ALA A 298 -18.55 2.31 -1.65
N THR A 299 -18.06 3.25 -2.46
CA THR A 299 -18.28 3.24 -3.91
C THR A 299 -16.95 3.13 -4.64
N GLU A 300 -16.92 2.33 -5.70
CA GLU A 300 -15.69 2.01 -6.42
C GLU A 300 -15.78 2.29 -7.91
N LYS A 301 -14.67 2.71 -8.51
CA LYS A 301 -14.54 2.88 -9.96
C LYS A 301 -13.15 2.51 -10.43
N ARG A 302 -13.09 1.79 -11.55
CA ARG A 302 -11.83 1.32 -12.14
C ARG A 302 -11.53 2.07 -13.44
N LEU A 303 -10.26 2.46 -13.60
CA LEU A 303 -9.69 3.00 -14.82
C LEU A 303 -8.59 2.06 -15.33
N PHE A 304 -8.43 2.00 -16.66
CA PHE A 304 -7.29 1.37 -17.32
C PHE A 304 -6.60 2.38 -18.23
N ILE A 305 -5.28 2.28 -18.33
CA ILE A 305 -4.45 3.08 -19.22
C ILE A 305 -3.45 2.13 -19.89
N LYS A 306 -3.46 2.03 -21.22
CA LYS A 306 -2.45 1.29 -21.97
C LYS A 306 -1.27 2.20 -22.29
N ASN A 307 -0.07 1.63 -22.37
CA ASN A 307 1.12 2.38 -22.78
C ASN A 307 0.94 3.04 -24.17
N SER A 308 0.19 2.39 -25.07
CA SER A 308 -0.14 2.92 -26.40
C SER A 308 -0.98 4.20 -26.40
N GLU A 309 -1.62 4.54 -25.27
CA GLU A 309 -2.38 5.78 -25.09
C GLU A 309 -1.50 6.93 -24.59
N LEU A 310 -0.26 6.63 -24.17
CA LEU A 310 0.68 7.60 -23.62
C LEU A 310 1.65 8.12 -24.68
N GLN A 311 2.04 9.39 -24.54
CA GLN A 311 3.03 10.02 -25.39
C GLN A 311 4.42 9.84 -24.80
N ASN A 312 5.34 9.17 -25.53
CA ASN A 312 6.76 9.07 -25.17
C ASN A 312 7.02 8.66 -23.70
N TRP A 313 6.25 7.68 -23.18
CA TRP A 313 6.38 7.24 -21.79
C TRP A 313 7.82 6.82 -21.44
N GLY A 314 8.47 6.11 -22.36
CA GLY A 314 9.92 5.91 -22.34
C GLY A 314 10.43 5.05 -21.19
N PHE A 315 9.61 4.16 -20.62
CA PHE A 315 10.08 3.16 -19.66
C PHE A 315 11.19 2.31 -20.29
N LYS A 316 12.33 2.21 -19.61
CA LYS A 316 13.43 1.34 -19.97
C LYS A 316 13.62 0.34 -18.85
N TRP A 317 13.84 -0.92 -19.21
CA TRP A 317 14.20 -1.93 -18.24
C TRP A 317 15.65 -1.68 -17.80
N GLU A 318 15.86 -1.27 -16.55
CA GLU A 318 17.18 -0.84 -16.01
C GLU A 318 18.14 -2.00 -15.69
N THR A 319 17.78 -3.25 -16.00
CA THR A 319 18.67 -4.41 -15.73
C THR A 319 19.57 -4.69 -16.92
N ASP A 320 20.88 -4.70 -16.67
CA ASP A 320 21.85 -5.27 -17.61
C ASP A 320 21.65 -6.79 -17.69
N CYS A 321 21.20 -7.26 -18.85
CA CYS A 321 21.02 -8.68 -19.10
C CYS A 321 22.34 -9.29 -19.56
N GLU A 322 23.11 -9.83 -18.61
CA GLU A 322 24.31 -10.59 -18.96
C GLU A 322 23.91 -11.90 -19.64
N GLU A 323 24.57 -12.19 -20.76
CA GLU A 323 24.41 -13.43 -21.51
C GLU A 323 25.70 -14.25 -21.42
N VAL A 324 25.57 -15.52 -21.03
CA VAL A 324 26.66 -16.50 -21.10
C VAL A 324 26.23 -17.66 -21.99
N ARG A 325 27.07 -18.02 -22.96
CA ARG A 325 26.81 -19.13 -23.87
C ARG A 325 27.48 -20.40 -23.36
N ILE A 326 26.68 -21.43 -23.13
CA ILE A 326 27.14 -22.72 -22.60
C ILE A 326 26.82 -23.82 -23.61
N THR A 327 27.79 -24.72 -23.82
CA THR A 327 27.63 -25.92 -24.64
C THR A 327 26.49 -26.78 -24.12
N HIS A 328 25.69 -27.36 -25.02
CA HIS A 328 24.49 -28.15 -24.69
C HIS A 328 24.71 -29.14 -23.53
N ASP A 329 25.79 -29.93 -23.58
CA ASP A 329 26.09 -30.98 -22.59
C ASP A 329 26.55 -30.44 -21.23
N SER A 330 26.81 -29.13 -21.08
CA SER A 330 27.30 -28.50 -19.85
C SER A 330 26.30 -27.54 -19.20
N VAL A 331 25.15 -27.29 -19.84
CA VAL A 331 24.16 -26.30 -19.39
C VAL A 331 23.69 -26.56 -17.95
N VAL A 332 23.27 -27.79 -17.66
CA VAL A 332 22.75 -28.18 -16.34
C VAL A 332 23.83 -28.03 -15.27
N ALA A 333 25.03 -28.57 -15.53
CA ALA A 333 26.15 -28.49 -14.61
C ALA A 333 26.57 -27.05 -14.31
N TYR A 334 26.46 -26.15 -15.30
CA TYR A 334 26.71 -24.72 -15.12
C TYR A 334 25.64 -24.07 -14.25
N LEU A 335 24.36 -24.31 -14.51
CA LEU A 335 23.24 -23.72 -13.74
C LEU A 335 23.18 -24.21 -12.29
N LEU A 336 23.59 -25.46 -12.02
CA LEU A 336 23.71 -25.98 -10.65
C LEU A 336 24.73 -25.18 -9.80
N LYS A 337 25.78 -24.65 -10.45
CA LYS A 337 26.80 -23.81 -9.80
C LYS A 337 26.47 -22.32 -9.84
N ASN A 338 25.66 -21.87 -10.81
CA ASN A 338 25.38 -20.46 -11.08
C ASN A 338 23.87 -20.17 -11.10
N ARG A 339 23.23 -20.24 -9.92
CA ARG A 339 21.76 -20.09 -9.78
C ARG A 339 21.19 -18.69 -10.09
N HIS A 340 22.05 -17.71 -10.33
CA HIS A 340 21.66 -16.37 -10.77
C HIS A 340 21.43 -16.27 -12.28
N TYR A 341 21.75 -17.32 -13.04
CA TYR A 341 21.41 -17.47 -14.46
C TYR A 341 20.19 -18.38 -14.63
N SER A 342 19.49 -18.20 -15.75
CA SER A 342 18.36 -19.02 -16.18
C SER A 342 18.44 -19.30 -17.69
N PRO A 343 17.89 -20.43 -18.17
CA PRO A 343 17.79 -20.72 -19.60
C PRO A 343 17.12 -19.58 -20.37
N GLY A 344 17.78 -19.07 -21.41
CA GLY A 344 17.24 -18.04 -22.32
C GLY A 344 16.74 -18.67 -23.62
N TYR A 345 17.64 -18.95 -24.54
CA TYR A 345 17.33 -19.49 -25.87
C TYR A 345 18.50 -20.31 -26.42
N TYR A 346 18.23 -21.21 -27.37
CA TYR A 346 19.28 -21.88 -28.12
C TYR A 346 19.86 -20.96 -29.18
N VAL A 347 21.18 -20.85 -29.23
CA VAL A 347 21.88 -20.01 -30.21
C VAL A 347 21.95 -20.77 -31.52
N SER A 348 21.47 -20.16 -32.60
CA SER A 348 21.60 -20.75 -33.94
C SER A 348 23.04 -20.60 -34.44
N GLU A 349 23.62 -21.69 -34.92
CA GLU A 349 24.96 -21.73 -35.50
C GLU A 349 24.88 -22.02 -37.00
N LEU A 350 25.86 -21.52 -37.77
CA LEU A 350 26.04 -21.81 -39.19
C LEU A 350 27.43 -22.45 -39.38
N PRO A 351 27.52 -23.74 -39.79
CA PRO A 351 26.41 -24.65 -40.12
C PRO A 351 25.61 -25.12 -38.88
N PRO A 352 24.34 -25.53 -39.05
CA PRO A 352 23.51 -26.01 -37.95
C PRO A 352 24.14 -27.20 -37.23
N THR A 353 24.24 -27.12 -35.91
CA THR A 353 24.74 -28.18 -35.06
C THR A 353 23.57 -28.96 -34.43
N PRO A 354 23.63 -30.30 -34.30
CA PRO A 354 22.57 -31.08 -33.65
C PRO A 354 22.35 -30.73 -32.18
N LYS A 355 23.38 -30.17 -31.52
CA LYS A 355 23.40 -29.77 -30.12
C LYS A 355 23.86 -28.31 -30.01
N PRO A 356 23.02 -27.34 -30.40
CA PRO A 356 23.40 -25.94 -30.35
C PRO A 356 23.66 -25.51 -28.90
N PRO A 357 24.61 -24.59 -28.65
CA PRO A 357 24.80 -24.03 -27.33
C PRO A 357 23.56 -23.25 -26.89
N MET A 358 23.38 -23.13 -25.57
CA MET A 358 22.32 -22.35 -24.95
C MET A 358 22.87 -21.02 -24.44
N ALA A 359 22.18 -19.94 -24.77
CA ALA A 359 22.36 -18.65 -24.11
C ALA A 359 21.62 -18.69 -22.76
N LEU A 360 22.38 -18.52 -21.69
CA LEU A 360 21.86 -18.30 -20.35
C LEU A 360 21.85 -16.81 -20.07
N LEU A 361 20.76 -16.32 -19.48
CA LEU A 361 20.58 -14.93 -19.12
C LEU A 361 20.48 -14.80 -17.61
N THR A 362 20.89 -13.67 -17.04
CA THR A 362 20.62 -13.38 -15.64
C THR A 362 19.12 -13.53 -15.36
N THR A 363 18.75 -14.24 -14.28
CA THR A 363 17.36 -14.63 -14.00
C THR A 363 16.35 -13.47 -14.10
N PRO A 364 16.61 -12.24 -13.63
CA PRO A 364 15.68 -11.11 -13.79
C PRO A 364 15.33 -10.74 -15.24
N CYS A 365 16.11 -11.19 -16.21
CA CYS A 365 15.90 -10.92 -17.63
C CYS A 365 14.91 -11.85 -18.31
N VAL A 366 14.60 -13.00 -17.69
CA VAL A 366 13.67 -14.01 -18.19
C VAL A 366 12.56 -14.36 -17.21
N ASP A 367 12.71 -13.96 -15.94
CA ASP A 367 11.75 -14.19 -14.87
C ASP A 367 11.37 -12.87 -14.18
N CYS A 368 10.20 -12.36 -14.54
CA CYS A 368 9.67 -11.11 -14.00
C CYS A 368 9.32 -11.19 -12.49
N ARG A 369 9.16 -12.40 -11.94
CA ARG A 369 8.81 -12.59 -10.50
C ARG A 369 9.91 -12.13 -9.57
N THR A 370 11.15 -12.02 -10.07
CA THR A 370 12.29 -11.45 -9.34
C THR A 370 12.04 -10.01 -8.86
N ARG A 371 11.07 -9.29 -9.45
CA ARG A 371 10.64 -7.95 -9.03
C ARG A 371 9.41 -7.96 -8.12
N GLY A 372 9.02 -9.11 -7.58
CA GLY A 372 7.93 -9.26 -6.60
C GLY A 372 6.52 -9.35 -7.20
N GLY A 373 6.39 -9.53 -8.52
CA GLY A 373 5.09 -9.79 -9.15
C GLY A 373 4.75 -11.26 -9.29
N THR A 374 3.53 -11.51 -9.77
CA THR A 374 2.99 -12.84 -10.03
C THR A 374 2.69 -13.03 -11.52
N THR A 375 2.83 -14.27 -12.01
CA THR A 375 2.42 -14.66 -13.37
C THR A 375 0.93 -14.94 -13.49
N THR A 376 0.18 -14.89 -12.37
CA THR A 376 -1.26 -15.07 -12.37
C THR A 376 -1.94 -13.78 -12.80
N LYS A 377 -2.58 -13.81 -13.98
CA LYS A 377 -3.37 -12.69 -14.50
C LYS A 377 -4.57 -12.40 -13.57
N PRO A 378 -4.77 -11.14 -13.14
CA PRO A 378 -5.95 -10.78 -12.35
C PRO A 378 -7.24 -10.99 -13.15
N SER A 379 -8.31 -11.41 -12.47
CA SER A 379 -9.61 -11.72 -13.10
C SER A 379 -10.24 -10.52 -13.81
N PHE A 380 -9.98 -9.30 -13.34
CA PHE A 380 -10.49 -8.05 -13.93
C PHE A 380 -9.60 -7.46 -15.04
N TRP A 381 -8.45 -8.07 -15.34
CA TRP A 381 -7.48 -7.56 -16.32
C TRP A 381 -7.86 -7.91 -17.77
#